data_AF-A0A249PCA9-F1
#
_entry.id   AF-A0A249PCA9-F1
#
_cell.length_a   1.000
_cell.length_b   1.000
_cell.length_c   1.000
_cell.angle_alpha   90.00
_cell.angle_beta   90.00
_cell.angle_gamma   90.00
#
_symmetry.space_group_name_H-M   'P 1'
#
loop_
_entity.id
_entity.type
_entity.pdbx_description
1 polymer ?
#
loop_
_entity_poly.entity_id
_entity_poly.type
_entity_poly.pdbx_seq_one_letter_code
_entity_poly.pdbx_strand_id
1 'polypeptide(L)' 'MQELEFTYEGLIRNTKKRERFFRLYDLIINDLMRDGYIQAARTRALHRKAIADDIKEAFGIEVPDLVITQ' A
#
# COMPACT_ATOMS: atom_id res chain seq x y z
N MET A 1 -5.77 13.41 20.71
CA MET A 1 -4.95 13.20 19.51
C MET A 1 -5.42 11.93 18.83
N GLN A 2 -5.76 11.97 17.54
CA GLN A 2 -5.93 10.74 16.76
C GLN A 2 -4.53 10.18 16.50
N GLU A 3 -4.24 9.01 17.06
CA GLU A 3 -3.00 8.32 16.80
C GLU A 3 -3.04 7.76 15.37
N LEU A 4 -1.99 8.01 14.57
CA LEU A 4 -1.93 7.48 13.21
C LEU A 4 -1.81 5.95 13.27
N GLU A 5 -2.79 5.25 12.71
CA GLU A 5 -2.80 3.78 12.70
C GLU A 5 -1.56 3.23 11.98
N PHE A 6 -1.12 3.87 10.90
CA PHE A 6 0.05 3.48 10.12
C PHE A 6 1.08 4.62 10.08
N THR A 7 2.31 4.31 10.49
CA THR A 7 3.48 5.19 10.38
C THR A 7 4.59 4.43 9.67
N TYR A 8 5.50 5.12 8.99
CA TYR A 8 6.65 4.47 8.34
C TYR A 8 7.41 3.57 9.33
N GLU A 9 7.76 4.09 10.51
CA GLU A 9 8.42 3.30 11.57
C GLU A 9 7.63 2.03 11.93
N GLY A 10 6.31 2.13 12.03
CA GLY A 10 5.44 0.98 12.31
C GLY A 10 5.41 -0.03 11.16
N LEU A 11 5.43 0.41 9.91
CA LEU A 11 5.52 -0.46 8.73
C LEU A 11 6.89 -1.13 8.63
N ILE A 12 7.95 -0.48 9.09
CA ILE A 12 9.31 -1.03 9.05
C ILE A 12 9.48 -2.11 10.13
N ARG A 13 9.14 -1.77 11.38
CA ARG A 13 9.41 -2.61 12.55
C ARG A 13 8.45 -3.77 12.71
N ASN A 14 7.27 -3.72 12.08
CA ASN A 14 6.24 -4.73 12.25
C ASN A 14 5.74 -5.26 10.92
N THR A 15 6.24 -6.44 10.54
CA THR A 15 5.86 -7.15 9.31
C THR A 15 4.35 -7.34 9.18
N LYS A 16 3.64 -7.74 10.25
CA LYS A 16 2.18 -7.92 10.20
C LYS A 16 1.44 -6.62 9.94
N LYS A 17 1.92 -5.52 10.52
CA LYS A 17 1.35 -4.17 10.31
C LYS A 17 1.60 -3.71 8.88
N ARG A 18 2.79 -3.97 8.34
CA ARG A 18 3.13 -3.73 6.93
C ARG A 18 2.25 -4.51 5.97
N GLU A 19 2.12 -5.81 6.16
CA GLU A 19 1.25 -6.65 5.32
C GLU A 19 -0.22 -6.22 5.40
N ARG A 20 -0.70 -5.84 6.59
CA ARG A 20 -2.06 -5.33 6.75
C ARG A 20 -2.24 -4.00 6.03
N PHE A 21 -1.27 -3.10 6.11
CA PHE A 21 -1.28 -1.82 5.39
C PHE A 21 -1.42 -2.04 3.88
N PHE A 22 -0.52 -2.83 3.29
CA PHE A 22 -0.56 -3.08 1.84
C PHE A 22 -1.84 -3.81 1.41
N ARG A 23 -2.33 -4.78 2.21
CA ARG A 23 -3.63 -5.44 1.93
C ARG A 23 -4.81 -4.47 1.95
N LEU A 24 -4.89 -3.57 2.93
CA LEU A 24 -5.96 -2.57 2.99
C LEU A 24 -5.86 -1.58 1.84
N TYR A 25 -4.64 -1.17 1.48
CA TYR A 25 -4.41 -0.28 0.35
C TYR A 25 -4.81 -0.93 -0.98
N ASP A 26 -4.51 -2.22 -1.14
CA ASP A 26 -4.88 -3.03 -2.30
C ASP A 26 -6.40 -3.19 -2.42
N LEU A 27 -7.10 -3.40 -1.31
CA LEU A 27 -8.56 -3.42 -1.29
C LEU A 27 -9.17 -2.10 -1.78
N ILE A 28 -8.64 -0.96 -1.33
CA ILE A 28 -9.10 0.37 -1.79
C ILE A 28 -8.90 0.53 -3.30
N ILE A 29 -7.77 0.09 -3.84
CA ILE A 29 -7.50 0.13 -5.29
C ILE A 29 -8.52 -0.74 -6.04
N ASN A 30 -8.76 -1.95 -5.56
CA ASN A 30 -9.70 -2.89 -6.18
C ASN A 30 -11.15 -2.38 -6.14
N ASP A 31 -11.58 -1.78 -5.03
CA ASP A 31 -12.90 -1.16 -4.93
C ASP A 31 -13.05 0.00 -5.93
N LEU A 32 -12.03 0.85 -6.07
CA LEU A 32 -12.03 1.93 -7.07
C LEU A 32 -12.09 1.38 -8.51
N MET A 33 -11.39 0.29 -8.80
CA MET A 33 -11.47 -0.38 -10.11
C MET A 33 -12.87 -0.93 -10.37
N ARG A 34 -13.43 -1.66 -9.40
CA ARG A 34 -14.78 -2.26 -9.49
C ARG A 34 -15.85 -1.20 -9.73
N ASP A 35 -15.74 -0.08 -9.04
CA ASP A 35 -16.73 1.00 -9.09
C ASP A 35 -16.52 1.94 -10.30
N GLY A 36 -15.56 1.64 -11.19
CA GLY A 36 -15.30 2.38 -12.42
C GLY A 36 -14.44 3.64 -12.26
N TYR A 37 -13.90 3.90 -11.07
CA TYR A 37 -13.00 5.01 -10.77
C TYR A 37 -11.55 4.73 -11.20
N ILE A 38 -11.34 4.37 -12.47
CA ILE A 38 -10.07 3.85 -13.01
C ILE A 38 -8.89 4.82 -12.78
N GLN A 39 -9.10 6.12 -12.96
CA GLN A 39 -8.03 7.11 -12.74
C GLN A 39 -7.63 7.20 -11.27
N ALA A 40 -8.60 7.18 -10.35
CA ALA A 40 -8.32 7.19 -8.92
C ALA A 40 -7.59 5.91 -8.48
N ALA A 41 -8.01 4.74 -9.00
CA ALA A 41 -7.33 3.48 -8.77
C ALA A 41 -5.87 3.54 -9.25
N ARG A 42 -5.62 4.09 -10.44
CA ARG A 42 -4.26 4.27 -10.99
C ARG A 42 -3.40 5.17 -10.11
N THR A 43 -3.92 6.33 -9.68
CA THR A 43 -3.21 7.23 -8.75
C THR A 43 -2.87 6.52 -7.45
N ARG A 44 -3.79 5.73 -6.89
CA ARG A 44 -3.56 4.95 -5.68
C ARG A 44 -2.51 3.86 -5.89
N ALA A 45 -2.53 3.14 -7.01
CA ALA A 45 -1.51 2.15 -7.35
C ALA A 45 -0.11 2.77 -7.43
N LEU A 46 0.02 3.98 -8.00
CA LEU A 46 1.28 4.72 -8.03
C LEU A 46 1.77 5.08 -6.63
N HIS A 47 0.88 5.57 -5.74
CA HIS A 47 1.24 5.86 -4.35
C HIS A 47 1.65 4.61 -3.58
N ARG A 48 0.94 3.49 -3.77
CA ARG A 48 1.30 2.21 -3.17
C ARG A 48 2.71 1.79 -3.58
N LYS A 49 3.03 1.91 -4.88
CA LYS A 49 4.36 1.61 -5.41
C LYS A 49 5.42 2.52 -4.80
N ALA A 50 5.17 3.83 -4.73
CA ALA A 50 6.11 4.78 -4.12
C ALA A 50 6.43 4.40 -2.66
N ILE A 51 5.42 4.05 -1.86
CA ILE A 51 5.64 3.63 -0.47
C ILE A 51 6.42 2.31 -0.38
N ALA A 52 6.15 1.36 -1.28
CA ALA A 52 6.91 0.11 -1.36
C ALA A 52 8.37 0.36 -1.75
N ASP A 53 8.61 1.23 -2.73
CA ASP A 53 9.95 1.63 -3.17
C ASP A 53 10.71 2.33 -2.04
N ASP A 54 10.08 3.26 -1.31
CA ASP A 54 10.68 3.94 -0.14
C ASP A 54 11.11 2.94 0.94
N ILE A 55 10.26 1.94 1.22
CA ILE A 55 10.56 0.88 2.20
C ILE A 55 11.73 0.02 1.72
N LYS A 56 11.80 -0.28 0.42
CA LYS A 56 12.89 -1.03 -0.18
C LYS A 56 14.20 -0.24 -0.14
N GLU A 57 14.18 1.04 -0.52
CA GLU A 57 15.35 1.91 -0.52
C GLU A 57 15.91 2.09 0.88
N ALA A 58 15.04 2.39 1.85
CA ALA A 58 15.49 2.73 3.19
C ALA A 58 15.89 1.49 4.03
N PHE A 59 15.35 0.29 3.73
CA PHE A 59 15.50 -0.87 4.62
C PHE A 59 15.77 -2.21 3.91
N GLY A 60 15.85 -2.25 2.58
CA GLY A 60 16.09 -3.48 1.82
C GLY A 60 14.94 -4.48 1.88
N ILE A 61 13.73 -4.04 2.26
CA ILE A 61 12.56 -4.90 2.39
C ILE A 61 11.76 -4.88 1.08
N GLU A 62 11.61 -6.04 0.45
CA GLU A 62 10.76 -6.16 -0.74
C GLU A 62 9.29 -6.32 -0.34
N VAL A 63 8.44 -5.46 -0.91
CA VAL A 63 6.99 -5.57 -0.82
C VAL A 63 6.49 -6.10 -2.17
N PRO A 64 5.71 -7.19 -2.20
CA PRO A 64 5.18 -7.72 -3.45
C PRO A 64 4.32 -6.68 -4.19
N ASP A 65 4.45 -6.67 -5.52
CA ASP A 65 3.59 -5.88 -6.38
C ASP A 65 2.11 -6.28 -6.19
N LEU A 66 1.23 -5.30 -6.41
CA LEU A 66 -0.21 -5.56 -6.46
C LEU A 66 -0.47 -6.42 -7.72
N VAL A 67 -0.94 -7.65 -7.52
CA VAL A 67 -1.47 -8.47 -8.60
C VAL A 67 -2.94 -8.09 -8.79
N ILE A 68 -3.24 -7.32 -9.84
CA ILE A 68 -4.61 -7.03 -10.24
C ILE A 68 -5.11 -8.21 -11.09
N THR A 69 -5.89 -9.10 -10.50
CA THR A 69 -6.62 -10.13 -11.26
C THR A 69 -7.84 -9.48 -11.90
N GLN A 70 -7.91 -9.51 -13.24
CA GLN A 70 -9.06 -9.05 -14.04
C GLN A 70 -10.25 -10.00 -13.92
#